data_AF-R3KCG6-F1
#
_entry.id   AF-R3KCG6-F1
#
_cell.length_a   1.000
_cell.length_b   1.000
_cell.length_c   1.000
_cell.angle_alpha   90.00
_cell.angle_beta   90.00
_cell.angle_gamma   90.00
#
_symmetry.space_group_name_H-M   'P 1'
#
loop_
_entity.id
_entity.type
_entity.pdbx_description
1 polymer ?
#
loop_
_entity_poly.entity_id
_entity_poly.type
_entity_poly.pdbx_seq_one_letter_code
_entity_poly.pdbx_strand_id
1 'polypeptide(L)'
;MLQGEFNHHLEYEAHEKVEKPTENRRNGCGQKQMKTSMGEVPIQTPRDRDGSFEPILIPERKKDISEIEGKLLAMYARGMSQLDISDTIEDIYGFSVTHAMVAELHSC
;
A
#
# COMPACT_ATOMS: atom_id res chain seq x y z
N MET A 1 0.99 5.78 -2.67
CA MET A 1 -0.05 4.79 -2.34
C MET A 1 -0.69 5.07 -0.99
N LEU A 2 -0.02 4.85 0.14
CA LEU A 2 -0.58 5.14 1.48
C LEU A 2 -0.97 6.62 1.71
N GLN A 3 -0.25 7.57 1.11
CA GLN A 3 -0.63 8.99 1.16
C GLN A 3 -2.02 9.24 0.55
N GLY A 4 -2.36 8.54 -0.53
CA GLY A 4 -3.64 8.72 -1.23
C GLY A 4 -4.81 8.23 -0.38
N GLU A 5 -4.69 7.04 0.21
CA GLU A 5 -5.67 6.54 1.19
C GLU A 5 -5.83 7.50 2.37
N PHE A 6 -4.70 8.03 2.86
CA PHE A 6 -4.70 8.95 3.99
C PHE A 6 -5.35 10.30 3.68
N ASN A 7 -5.16 10.80 2.47
CA ASN A 7 -5.83 12.00 1.98
C ASN A 7 -7.34 11.76 1.86
N HIS A 8 -7.75 10.59 1.37
CA HIS A 8 -9.16 10.20 1.29
C HIS A 8 -9.80 10.08 2.68
N HIS A 9 -9.12 9.43 3.63
CA HIS A 9 -9.58 9.31 5.03
C HIS A 9 -9.78 10.66 5.71
N LEU A 10 -8.91 11.64 5.41
CA LEU A 10 -8.99 12.98 6.00
C LEU A 10 -9.85 13.94 5.19
N GLU A 11 -10.22 13.61 3.95
CA GLU A 11 -10.96 14.45 3.00
C GLU A 11 -10.27 15.78 2.64
N TYR A 12 -8.97 15.92 2.91
CA TYR A 12 -8.19 17.12 2.56
C TYR A 12 -6.71 16.80 2.32
N GLU A 13 -6.03 17.66 1.55
CA GLU A 13 -4.64 17.46 1.15
C GLU A 13 -3.61 18.00 2.16
N ALA A 14 -2.35 17.58 2.01
CA ALA A 14 -1.28 18.09 2.87
C ALA A 14 -1.13 19.61 2.70
N HIS A 15 -1.08 20.35 3.82
CA HIS A 15 -0.93 21.80 3.87
C HIS A 15 -2.09 22.63 3.28
N GLU A 16 -3.23 22.00 3.03
CA GLU A 16 -4.41 22.71 2.57
C GLU A 16 -4.97 23.65 3.65
N LYS A 17 -5.32 24.88 3.26
CA LYS A 17 -5.82 25.95 4.13
C LYS A 17 -7.36 26.07 4.08
N VAL A 18 -8.04 24.99 3.76
CA VAL A 18 -9.51 24.90 3.82
C VAL A 18 -9.98 24.58 5.23
N GLU A 19 -11.23 24.92 5.52
CA GLU A 19 -11.91 24.45 6.73
C GLU A 19 -11.98 22.92 6.69
N LYS A 20 -11.50 22.29 7.76
CA LYS A 20 -11.37 20.84 7.83
C LYS A 20 -12.65 20.26 8.42
N PRO A 21 -13.18 19.18 7.85
CA PRO A 21 -14.46 18.60 8.27
C PRO A 21 -14.39 18.00 9.68
N THR A 22 -13.21 17.58 10.13
CA THR A 22 -12.98 16.93 11.43
C THR A 22 -11.96 17.70 12.29
N GLU A 23 -11.90 17.39 13.59
CA GLU A 23 -10.83 17.88 14.49
C GLU A 23 -9.49 17.14 14.26
N ASN A 24 -9.54 15.98 13.61
CA ASN A 24 -8.38 15.13 13.36
C ASN A 24 -7.34 15.83 12.47
N ARG A 25 -6.05 15.58 12.72
CA ARG A 25 -4.94 16.22 12.01
C ARG A 25 -3.87 15.21 11.64
N ARG A 26 -3.06 15.54 10.63
CA ARG A 26 -1.90 14.75 10.24
C ARG A 26 -0.85 14.80 11.36
N ASN A 27 -0.26 13.66 11.69
CA ASN A 27 0.73 13.49 12.75
C ASN A 27 1.99 12.76 12.26
N GLY A 28 2.56 13.30 11.17
CA GLY A 28 3.80 12.79 10.58
C GLY A 28 3.66 11.39 9.97
N CYS A 29 4.80 10.68 9.88
CA CYS A 29 4.91 9.34 9.32
C CYS A 29 5.65 8.42 10.30
N GLY A 30 5.15 7.19 10.48
CA GLY A 30 5.86 6.10 11.14
C GLY A 30 6.68 5.29 10.15
N GLN A 31 7.80 4.71 10.61
CA GLN A 31 8.55 3.74 9.83
C GLN A 31 8.07 2.32 10.12
N LYS A 32 7.86 1.53 9.07
CA LYS A 32 7.49 0.11 9.15
C LYS A 32 8.46 -0.69 8.29
N GLN A 33 9.09 -1.70 8.87
CA GLN A 33 9.89 -2.67 8.10
C GLN A 33 8.97 -3.77 7.57
N MET A 34 8.93 -3.90 6.24
CA MET A 34 8.19 -4.92 5.52
C MET A 34 9.15 -6.02 5.09
N LYS A 35 8.75 -7.27 5.24
CA LYS A 35 9.46 -8.45 4.76
C LYS A 35 8.94 -8.82 3.39
N THR A 36 9.84 -8.82 2.43
CA THR A 36 9.63 -9.28 1.06
C THR A 36 10.58 -10.45 0.78
N SER A 37 10.37 -11.19 -0.31
CA SER A 37 11.27 -12.26 -0.74
C SER A 37 12.67 -11.76 -1.09
N MET A 38 12.80 -10.48 -1.44
CA MET A 38 14.07 -9.81 -1.72
C MET A 38 14.75 -9.24 -0.45
N GLY A 39 14.07 -9.24 0.71
CA GLY A 39 14.62 -8.80 1.99
C GLY A 39 13.71 -7.88 2.80
N GLU A 40 14.27 -7.19 3.80
CA GLU A 40 13.52 -6.20 4.58
C GLU A 40 13.55 -4.82 3.87
N VAL A 41 12.37 -4.31 3.53
CA VAL A 41 12.18 -2.99 2.90
C VAL A 41 11.54 -2.03 3.90
N PRO A 42 12.16 -0.88 4.20
CA PRO A 42 11.55 0.14 5.03
C PRO A 42 10.51 0.94 4.23
N ILE A 43 9.30 1.06 4.78
CA ILE A 43 8.24 1.93 4.23
C ILE A 43 7.84 3.00 5.25
N GLN A 44 7.34 4.13 4.75
CA GLN A 44 6.76 5.19 5.58
C GLN A 44 5.23 5.08 5.55
N THR A 45 4.63 4.98 6.74
CA THR A 45 3.17 4.93 6.90
C THR A 45 2.69 6.26 7.49
N PRO A 46 1.79 7.00 6.83
CA PRO A 46 1.23 8.22 7.38
C PRO A 46 0.39 7.91 8.62
N ARG A 47 0.34 8.86 9.55
CA ARG A 47 -0.41 8.71 10.80
C ARG A 47 -1.24 9.96 11.06
N ASP A 48 -2.44 9.77 11.59
CA ASP A 48 -3.29 10.84 12.11
C ASP A 48 -3.12 11.03 13.62
N ARG A 49 -3.61 12.16 14.13
CA ARG A 49 -3.47 12.53 15.55
C ARG A 49 -4.34 11.67 16.44
N ASP A 50 -5.53 11.31 15.94
CA ASP A 50 -6.51 10.54 16.69
C ASP A 50 -6.24 9.02 16.60
N GLY A 51 -5.36 8.59 15.68
CA GLY A 51 -5.04 7.18 15.47
C GLY A 51 -6.19 6.38 14.86
N SER A 52 -7.10 7.05 14.17
CA SER A 52 -8.27 6.48 13.49
C SER A 52 -7.98 5.95 12.09
N PHE A 53 -6.81 6.26 11.53
CA PHE A 53 -6.46 5.83 10.19
C PHE A 53 -6.05 4.35 10.18
N GLU A 54 -6.89 3.51 9.59
CA GLU A 54 -6.58 2.11 9.29
C GLU A 54 -6.29 1.96 7.79
N PRO A 55 -5.01 1.84 7.38
CA PRO A 55 -4.66 1.63 5.98
C PRO A 55 -5.17 0.28 5.48
N ILE A 56 -5.89 0.31 4.37
CA ILE A 56 -6.46 -0.88 3.74
C ILE A 56 -5.35 -1.63 2.97
N LEU A 57 -4.55 -0.88 2.21
CA LEU A 57 -3.44 -1.42 1.41
C LEU A 57 -2.44 -2.22 2.26
N ILE A 58 -2.09 -1.74 3.46
CA ILE A 58 -1.14 -2.41 4.34
C ILE A 58 -1.67 -2.41 5.77
N PRO A 59 -2.40 -3.47 6.18
CA PRO A 59 -3.01 -3.55 7.49
C PRO A 59 -2.02 -3.31 8.64
N GLU A 60 -2.54 -2.75 9.72
CA GLU A 60 -1.76 -2.54 10.92
C GLU A 60 -1.13 -3.88 11.38
N ARG A 61 0.15 -3.84 11.77
CA ARG A 61 0.93 -5.00 12.28
C ARG A 61 1.25 -6.12 11.26
N LYS A 62 0.65 -6.15 10.07
CA LYS A 62 1.03 -7.11 9.01
C LYS A 62 2.34 -6.68 8.36
N LYS A 63 3.38 -7.51 8.44
CA LYS A 63 4.74 -7.18 7.96
C LYS A 63 5.25 -8.09 6.84
N ASP A 64 4.56 -9.18 6.51
CA ASP A 64 5.05 -10.17 5.54
C ASP A 64 4.24 -10.10 4.25
N ILE A 65 4.93 -9.92 3.12
CA ILE A 65 4.37 -9.97 1.77
C ILE A 65 5.06 -11.02 0.88
N SER A 66 5.96 -11.83 1.43
CA SER A 66 6.78 -12.79 0.68
C SER A 66 5.93 -13.86 -0.02
N GLU A 67 4.78 -14.23 0.57
CA GLU A 67 3.83 -15.18 -0.03
C GLU A 67 3.16 -14.64 -1.30
N ILE A 68 3.06 -13.31 -1.45
CA ILE A 68 2.43 -12.67 -2.60
C ILE A 68 3.35 -12.77 -3.82
N GLU A 69 4.66 -12.55 -3.66
CA GLU A 69 5.61 -12.62 -4.77
C GLU A 69 5.68 -14.02 -5.39
N GLY A 70 5.64 -15.08 -4.57
CA GLY A 70 5.59 -16.45 -5.07
C GLY A 70 4.33 -16.73 -5.91
N LYS A 71 3.19 -16.17 -5.51
CA LYS A 71 1.94 -16.27 -6.29
C LYS A 71 1.99 -15.41 -7.55
N LEU A 72 2.56 -14.22 -7.48
CA LEU A 72 2.71 -13.30 -8.59
C LEU A 72 3.58 -13.91 -9.71
N LEU A 73 4.71 -14.53 -9.34
CA LEU A 73 5.56 -15.29 -10.26
C LEU A 73 4.80 -16.47 -10.90
N ALA A 74 3.98 -17.16 -10.11
CA ALA A 74 3.17 -18.28 -10.60
C ALA A 74 2.01 -17.85 -11.53
N MET A 75 1.53 -16.60 -11.42
CA MET A 75 0.55 -16.01 -12.34
C MET A 75 1.21 -15.57 -13.65
N TYR A 76 2.40 -14.98 -13.56
CA TYR A 76 3.23 -14.69 -14.74
C TYR A 76 3.59 -15.95 -15.52
N ALA A 77 4.01 -17.01 -14.83
CA ALA A 77 4.30 -18.30 -15.44
C ALA A 77 3.07 -18.94 -16.11
N ARG A 78 1.86 -18.58 -15.66
CA ARG A 78 0.60 -19.00 -16.28
C ARG A 78 0.16 -18.11 -17.46
N GLY A 79 0.90 -17.04 -17.75
CA GLY A 79 0.61 -16.13 -18.85
C GLY A 79 -0.54 -15.16 -18.59
N MET A 80 -0.87 -14.91 -17.31
CA MET A 80 -1.85 -13.88 -16.96
C MET A 80 -1.32 -12.49 -17.37
N SER A 81 -2.19 -11.61 -17.86
CA SER A 81 -1.78 -10.25 -18.20
C SER A 81 -1.49 -9.46 -16.92
N GLN A 82 -0.67 -8.42 -17.03
CA GLN A 82 -0.33 -7.61 -15.86
C GLN A 82 -1.56 -6.90 -15.27
N LEU A 83 -2.59 -6.64 -16.08
CA LEU A 83 -3.89 -6.14 -15.62
C LEU A 83 -4.63 -7.21 -14.81
N ASP A 84 -4.75 -8.42 -15.35
CA ASP A 84 -5.43 -9.53 -14.65
C ASP A 84 -4.71 -9.90 -13.35
N ILE A 85 -3.38 -9.82 -13.32
CA ILE A 85 -2.57 -10.05 -12.12
C ILE A 85 -2.86 -8.95 -11.08
N SER A 86 -2.91 -7.68 -11.49
CA SER A 86 -3.25 -6.57 -10.60
C SER A 86 -4.64 -6.77 -9.98
N ASP A 87 -5.64 -7.06 -10.81
CA ASP A 87 -7.03 -7.26 -10.38
C ASP A 87 -7.15 -8.46 -9.44
N THR A 88 -6.46 -9.57 -9.76
CA THR A 88 -6.47 -10.78 -8.92
C THR A 88 -5.80 -10.55 -7.57
N ILE A 89 -4.71 -9.78 -7.53
CA ILE A 89 -4.05 -9.44 -6.26
C ILE A 89 -4.91 -8.48 -5.45
N GLU A 90 -5.59 -7.53 -6.11
CA GLU A 90 -6.54 -6.62 -5.47
C GLU A 90 -7.74 -7.36 -4.88
N ASP A 91 -8.30 -8.34 -5.59
CA ASP A 91 -9.42 -9.16 -5.12
C ASP A 91 -9.05 -10.07 -3.94
N ILE A 92 -7.87 -10.70 -3.98
CA ILE A 92 -7.43 -11.66 -2.94
C ILE A 92 -6.93 -10.94 -1.70
N TYR A 93 -6.23 -9.83 -1.88
CA TYR A 93 -5.48 -9.18 -0.80
C TYR A 93 -5.99 -7.78 -0.44
N GLY A 94 -6.95 -7.24 -1.17
CA GLY A 94 -7.58 -5.95 -0.90
C GLY A 94 -6.66 -4.75 -1.18
N PHE A 95 -5.57 -4.95 -1.94
CA PHE A 95 -4.63 -3.88 -2.27
C PHE A 95 -4.24 -3.89 -3.75
N SER A 96 -4.20 -2.70 -4.37
CA SER A 96 -3.79 -2.55 -5.76
C SER A 96 -2.27 -2.58 -5.89
N VAL A 97 -1.75 -3.53 -6.67
CA VAL A 97 -0.34 -3.55 -7.09
C VAL A 97 -0.24 -2.85 -8.42
N THR A 98 0.44 -1.70 -8.46
CA THR A 98 0.54 -0.95 -9.71
C THR A 98 1.39 -1.70 -10.74
N HIS A 99 1.05 -1.51 -12.02
CA HIS A 99 1.77 -2.08 -13.16
C HIS A 99 3.30 -1.83 -13.09
N ALA A 100 3.72 -0.67 -12.56
CA ALA A 100 5.12 -0.34 -12.35
C ALA A 100 5.81 -1.29 -11.37
N MET A 101 5.14 -1.65 -10.26
CA MET A 101 5.65 -2.59 -9.25
C MET A 101 5.78 -4.02 -9.82
N VAL A 102 4.81 -4.41 -10.65
CA VAL A 102 4.76 -5.71 -11.33
C VAL A 102 5.86 -5.83 -12.40
N ALA A 103 6.23 -4.72 -13.04
CA ALA A 103 7.32 -4.64 -14.00
C ALA A 103 8.70 -4.63 -13.32
N GLU A 104 8.87 -3.86 -12.24
CA GLU A 104 10.12 -3.70 -11.50
C GLU A 104 10.57 -5.00 -10.81
N LEU A 105 9.62 -5.89 -10.47
CA LEU A 105 9.90 -7.24 -9.96
C LEU A 105 10.44 -8.23 -11.01
N HIS A 106 10.23 -7.96 -12.31
CA HIS A 106 10.58 -8.88 -13.40
C HIS A 106 11.69 -8.34 -14.33
N SER A 107 12.01 -7.06 -14.26
CA SER A 107 13.09 -6.44 -15.02
C SER A 107 14.42 -6.57 -14.28
N CYS A 108 15.26 -7.49 -14.75
CA CYS A 108 16.69 -7.51 -14.47
C CYS A 108 17.46 -6.74 -15.55
#